data_AF-A0ABD3ECA5-F1
#
_entry.id   AF-A0ABD3ECA5-F1
#
_cell.length_a   1.000
_cell.length_b   1.000
_cell.length_c   1.000
_cell.angle_alpha   90.00
_cell.angle_beta   90.00
_cell.angle_gamma   90.00
#
_symmetry.space_group_name_H-M   'P 1'
#
loop_
_entity.id
_entity.type
_entity.pdbx_description
1 polymer ?
#
loop_
_entity_poly.entity_id
_entity_poly.type
_entity_poly.pdbx_seq_one_letter_code
_entity_poly.pdbx_strand_id
1 'polypeptide(L)'
;MVNYLLMIAADLENLTDLQPQGGCDDPNFTYYFKLKCGNCGEVTQKETCVCLNDTVPSAKGKSDTHLSQKYMLEQLLLFPSLAYKIAICKFCSRDGTVTMITGRGRPLTQEEAETGKYAPLMFFDCRGYEPVDFAFGSGWKAYTEGTKFNDIDLSGDEFAEYDEKGECPVMISNLRAKFDVVK
;
A
#
# COMPACT_ATOMS: atom_id res chain seq x y z
N MET A 1 -2.65 1.49 -19.47
CA MET A 1 -1.72 1.25 -18.35
C MET A 1 -1.53 2.61 -17.72
N VAL A 2 -1.83 2.73 -16.42
CA VAL A 2 -1.79 4.01 -15.70
C VAL A 2 -1.06 3.78 -14.40
N ASN A 3 -0.07 4.62 -14.14
CA ASN A 3 0.71 4.55 -12.92
C ASN A 3 0.09 5.43 -11.84
N TYR A 4 0.07 4.92 -10.61
CA TYR A 4 -0.45 5.61 -9.44
C TYR A 4 0.62 5.59 -8.35
N LEU A 5 0.86 6.75 -7.74
CA LEU A 5 1.70 6.87 -6.56
C LEU A 5 0.80 7.06 -5.34
N LEU A 6 0.82 6.09 -4.43
CA LEU A 6 0.16 6.22 -3.14
C LEU A 6 0.94 7.20 -2.28
N MET A 7 0.27 8.27 -1.89
CA MET A 7 0.78 9.34 -1.07
C MET A 7 0.03 9.32 0.27
N ILE A 8 0.74 9.39 1.39
CA ILE A 8 0.15 9.43 2.74
C ILE A 8 0.50 10.73 3.46
N ALA A 9 -0.40 11.19 4.32
CA ALA A 9 -0.19 12.27 5.25
C ALA A 9 -0.88 11.92 6.58
N ALA A 10 -0.34 12.42 7.68
CA ALA A 10 -0.86 12.24 9.02
C ALA A 10 -0.39 13.41 9.87
N ASP A 11 -1.09 13.69 10.95
CA ASP A 11 -0.62 14.63 11.97
C ASP A 11 0.20 13.81 12.98
N LEU A 12 1.48 14.18 13.14
CA LEU A 12 2.44 13.50 14.00
C LEU A 12 2.79 14.39 15.20
N GLU A 13 2.54 13.91 16.41
CA GLU A 13 2.94 14.58 17.65
C GLU A 13 4.13 13.83 18.26
N ASN A 14 5.28 14.52 18.35
CA ASN A 14 6.56 13.99 18.84
C ASN A 14 7.05 12.73 18.08
N LEU A 15 6.52 12.47 16.88
CA LEU A 15 6.88 11.32 16.04
C LEU A 15 7.40 11.76 14.68
N THR A 16 8.31 10.97 14.12
CA THR A 16 8.83 11.13 12.77
C THR A 16 9.00 9.76 12.09
N ASP A 17 9.31 9.80 10.80
CA ASP A 17 9.61 8.67 9.93
C ASP A 17 8.56 7.55 9.96
N LEU A 18 7.28 7.93 9.91
CA LEU A 18 6.17 6.98 9.80
C LEU A 18 6.26 6.21 8.48
N GLN A 19 6.35 4.88 8.57
CA GLN A 19 6.47 3.97 7.41
C GLN A 19 6.10 2.53 7.82
N PRO A 20 5.99 1.59 6.86
CA PRO A 20 5.83 0.17 7.18
C PRO A 20 7.02 -0.40 7.96
N GLN A 21 6.79 -1.47 8.74
CA GLN A 21 7.77 -2.04 9.67
C GLN A 21 9.10 -2.44 8.99
N GLY A 22 9.06 -3.12 7.84
CA GLY A 22 10.23 -3.43 7.02
C GLY A 22 10.69 -2.31 6.08
N GLY A 23 10.12 -1.11 6.20
CA GLY A 23 10.31 0.01 5.27
C GLY A 23 9.27 0.01 4.14
N CYS A 24 9.28 1.05 3.30
CA CYS A 24 8.26 1.20 2.24
C CYS A 24 8.20 -0.01 1.27
N ASP A 25 9.34 -0.68 1.06
CA ASP A 25 9.47 -1.87 0.21
C ASP A 25 9.40 -3.20 1.01
N ASP A 26 8.77 -3.21 2.18
CA ASP A 26 8.60 -4.42 3.00
C ASP A 26 7.81 -5.50 2.23
N PRO A 27 8.40 -6.68 1.96
CA PRO A 27 7.72 -7.75 1.25
C PRO A 27 6.44 -8.22 1.93
N ASN A 28 6.37 -8.13 3.26
CA ASN A 28 5.28 -8.66 4.07
C ASN A 28 4.22 -7.62 4.41
N PHE A 29 4.46 -6.34 4.14
CA PHE A 29 3.47 -5.32 4.40
C PHE A 29 2.34 -5.40 3.38
N THR A 30 1.11 -5.39 3.89
CA THR A 30 -0.10 -5.56 3.07
C THR A 30 -0.80 -4.23 2.88
N TYR A 31 -0.94 -3.82 1.62
CA TYR A 31 -1.66 -2.62 1.22
C TYR A 31 -3.13 -2.97 1.01
N TYR A 32 -4.04 -2.26 1.66
CA TYR A 32 -5.48 -2.44 1.52
C TYR A 32 -6.08 -1.24 0.81
N PHE A 33 -6.73 -1.46 -0.33
CA PHE A 33 -7.38 -0.37 -1.05
C PHE A 33 -8.61 -0.82 -1.83
N LYS A 34 -9.53 0.10 -2.08
CA LYS A 34 -10.65 -0.12 -2.99
C LYS A 34 -10.22 0.17 -4.42
N LEU A 35 -10.72 -0.66 -5.33
CA LEU A 35 -10.45 -0.55 -6.76
C LEU A 35 -11.74 -0.20 -7.49
N LYS A 36 -11.65 0.72 -8.43
CA LYS A 36 -12.70 1.05 -9.39
C LYS A 36 -12.38 0.42 -10.74
N CYS A 37 -13.33 -0.33 -11.28
CA CYS A 37 -13.19 -0.94 -12.60
C CYS A 37 -13.23 0.13 -13.69
N GLY A 38 -12.18 0.22 -14.50
CA GLY A 38 -12.11 1.15 -15.63
C GLY A 38 -13.07 0.82 -16.78
N ASN A 39 -13.68 -0.36 -16.79
CA ASN A 39 -14.63 -0.75 -17.82
C ASN A 39 -16.09 -0.43 -17.46
N CYS A 40 -16.56 -0.85 -16.29
CA CYS A 40 -17.97 -0.68 -15.89
C CYS A 40 -18.17 0.35 -14.76
N GLY A 41 -17.08 0.91 -14.20
CA GLY A 41 -17.15 1.89 -13.11
C GLY A 41 -17.41 1.31 -11.72
N GLU A 42 -17.61 0.00 -11.60
CA GLU A 42 -17.90 -0.66 -10.31
C GLU A 42 -16.73 -0.50 -9.34
N VAL A 43 -17.00 -0.05 -8.12
CA VAL A 43 -16.02 0.02 -7.03
C VAL A 43 -16.14 -1.22 -6.17
N THR A 44 -15.02 -1.83 -5.81
CA THR A 44 -15.00 -3.01 -4.94
C THR A 44 -15.63 -2.70 -3.59
N GLN A 45 -16.62 -3.51 -3.18
CA GLN A 45 -17.30 -3.36 -1.88
C GLN A 45 -16.40 -3.62 -0.67
N LYS A 46 -15.38 -4.47 -0.83
CA LYS A 46 -14.36 -4.76 0.19
C LYS A 46 -13.00 -4.32 -0.30
N GLU A 47 -12.09 -4.01 0.62
CA GLU A 47 -10.71 -3.72 0.28
C GLU A 47 -10.08 -4.92 -0.43
N THR A 48 -9.31 -4.63 -1.47
CA THR A 48 -8.40 -5.57 -2.08
C THR A 48 -7.07 -5.42 -1.38
N CYS A 49 -6.55 -6.51 -0.81
CA CYS A 49 -5.19 -6.54 -0.28
C CYS A 49 -4.19 -6.75 -1.43
N VAL A 50 -3.01 -6.17 -1.35
CA VAL A 50 -1.85 -6.53 -2.19
C VAL A 50 -0.61 -6.47 -1.30
N CYS A 51 0.22 -7.51 -1.32
CA CYS A 51 1.54 -7.46 -0.70
C CYS A 51 2.63 -7.79 -1.73
N LEU A 52 3.86 -7.37 -1.46
CA LEU A 52 5.00 -7.61 -2.34
C LEU A 52 5.35 -9.11 -2.43
N ASN A 53 5.05 -9.88 -1.38
CA ASN A 53 5.24 -11.33 -1.34
C ASN A 53 4.03 -12.14 -1.88
N ASP A 54 2.97 -11.49 -2.37
CA ASP A 54 1.81 -12.18 -2.96
C ASP A 54 2.30 -12.96 -4.19
N THR A 55 2.55 -14.25 -4.01
CA THR A 55 2.75 -15.20 -5.10
C THR A 55 1.38 -15.70 -5.55
N VAL A 56 1.04 -15.46 -6.82
CA VAL A 56 -0.24 -15.90 -7.38
C VAL A 56 -0.36 -17.42 -7.21
N PRO A 57 -1.41 -17.93 -6.53
CA PRO A 57 -1.59 -19.36 -6.39
C PRO A 57 -1.80 -19.98 -7.77
N SER A 58 -0.96 -20.97 -8.10
CA SER A 58 -1.14 -21.82 -9.28
C SER A 58 -2.51 -22.49 -9.20
N ALA A 59 -3.43 -22.12 -10.09
CA ALA A 59 -4.76 -22.69 -10.12
C ALA A 59 -4.68 -24.20 -10.42
N LYS A 60 -4.92 -25.04 -9.40
CA LYS A 60 -5.35 -26.43 -9.60
C LYS A 60 -6.84 -26.40 -9.97
N GLY A 61 -7.16 -26.34 -11.27
CA GLY A 61 -8.54 -26.49 -11.73
C GLY A 61 -8.78 -26.10 -13.18
N LYS A 62 -8.96 -27.13 -14.03
CA LYS A 62 -9.28 -27.11 -15.47
C LYS A 62 -10.21 -25.98 -15.94
N SER A 63 -9.67 -24.97 -16.61
CA SER A 63 -10.31 -24.29 -17.76
C SER A 63 -9.27 -23.45 -18.51
N ASP A 64 -9.25 -23.56 -19.84
CA ASP A 64 -8.20 -23.07 -20.75
C ASP A 64 -8.13 -21.53 -20.87
N THR A 65 -7.69 -20.86 -19.81
CA THR A 65 -7.15 -19.48 -19.84
C THR A 65 -5.66 -19.43 -19.46
N HIS A 66 -5.02 -20.61 -19.44
CA HIS A 66 -3.71 -20.89 -18.82
C HIS A 66 -2.45 -20.35 -19.53
N LEU A 67 -2.56 -19.70 -20.69
CA LEU A 67 -1.35 -19.23 -21.42
C LEU A 67 -0.85 -17.87 -20.91
N SER A 68 -1.70 -16.96 -20.44
CA SER A 68 -1.23 -15.67 -19.88
C SER A 68 -0.66 -15.82 -18.46
N GLN A 69 -1.14 -16.79 -17.68
CA GLN A 69 -0.72 -17.03 -16.29
C GLN A 69 0.66 -17.68 -16.18
N LYS A 70 0.98 -18.64 -17.06
CA LYS A 70 2.25 -19.39 -16.99
C LYS A 70 3.46 -18.56 -17.46
N TYR A 71 3.28 -17.74 -18.50
CA TYR A 71 4.35 -16.92 -19.07
C TYR A 71 4.74 -15.71 -18.19
N MET A 72 3.85 -15.22 -17.32
CA MET A 72 4.13 -14.08 -16.44
C MET A 72 4.92 -14.46 -15.18
N LEU A 73 4.76 -15.70 -14.69
CA LEU A 73 5.53 -16.23 -13.54
C LEU A 73 7.04 -16.38 -13.87
N GLU A 74 7.39 -16.75 -15.10
CA GLU A 74 8.80 -16.82 -15.53
C GLU A 74 9.45 -15.42 -15.64
N GLN A 75 8.66 -14.36 -15.93
CA GLN A 75 9.17 -12.98 -15.93
C GLN A 75 9.33 -12.40 -14.52
N LEU A 76 8.51 -12.80 -13.53
CA LEU A 76 8.73 -12.37 -12.15
C LEU A 76 10.04 -12.88 -11.55
N LEU A 77 10.48 -14.07 -11.96
CA LEU A 77 11.81 -14.58 -11.59
C LEU A 77 12.96 -13.79 -12.25
N LEU A 78 12.67 -13.04 -13.32
CA LEU A 78 13.63 -12.18 -14.01
C LEU A 78 13.65 -10.73 -13.48
N PHE A 79 12.61 -10.30 -12.74
CA PHE A 79 12.51 -8.96 -12.16
C PHE A 79 12.07 -9.04 -10.68
N PRO A 80 12.99 -9.32 -9.74
CA PRO A 80 12.67 -9.54 -8.32
C PRO A 80 12.12 -8.30 -7.58
N SER A 81 12.04 -7.15 -8.25
CA SER A 81 11.53 -5.88 -7.73
C SER A 81 10.06 -5.58 -8.11
N LEU A 82 9.34 -6.53 -8.70
CA LEU A 82 7.95 -6.37 -9.14
C LEU A 82 7.04 -7.45 -8.53
N ALA A 83 6.05 -7.04 -7.74
CA ALA A 83 4.97 -7.93 -7.30
C ALA A 83 3.71 -7.65 -8.11
N TYR A 84 2.92 -8.67 -8.43
CA TYR A 84 1.75 -8.55 -9.31
C TYR A 84 0.53 -9.26 -8.74
N LYS A 85 -0.65 -8.62 -8.86
CA LYS A 85 -1.94 -9.21 -8.49
C LYS A 85 -2.96 -9.08 -9.60
N ILE A 86 -3.69 -10.16 -9.87
CA ILE A 86 -4.80 -10.18 -10.82
C ILE A 86 -6.09 -9.84 -10.07
N ALA A 87 -6.83 -8.84 -10.55
CA ALA A 87 -8.13 -8.45 -10.03
C ALA A 87 -9.22 -8.73 -11.08
N ILE A 88 -10.30 -9.39 -10.67
CA ILE A 88 -11.43 -9.72 -11.55
C ILE A 88 -12.67 -8.97 -11.08
N CYS A 89 -13.33 -8.27 -12.01
CA CYS A 89 -14.46 -7.43 -11.69
C CYS A 89 -15.68 -8.33 -11.48
N LYS A 90 -16.27 -8.29 -10.29
CA LYS A 90 -17.44 -9.12 -9.98
C LYS A 90 -18.69 -8.76 -10.81
N PHE A 91 -18.73 -7.58 -11.41
CA PHE A 91 -19.85 -7.10 -12.20
C PHE A 91 -19.72 -7.42 -13.69
N CYS A 92 -18.60 -7.03 -14.33
CA CYS A 92 -18.41 -7.22 -15.77
C CYS A 92 -17.47 -8.38 -16.15
N SER A 93 -16.97 -9.12 -15.16
CA SER A 93 -16.06 -10.27 -15.32
C SER A 93 -14.73 -9.96 -16.03
N ARG A 94 -14.40 -8.69 -16.26
CA ARG A 94 -13.12 -8.30 -16.85
C ARG A 94 -12.00 -8.43 -15.82
N ASP A 95 -10.88 -8.95 -16.30
CA ASP A 95 -9.63 -8.99 -15.57
C ASP A 95 -8.86 -7.67 -15.70
N GLY A 96 -7.99 -7.44 -14.73
CA GLY A 96 -7.03 -6.37 -14.70
C GLY A 96 -5.91 -6.74 -13.74
N THR A 97 -4.87 -5.91 -13.73
CA THR A 97 -3.67 -6.18 -12.95
C THR A 97 -3.30 -4.97 -12.12
N VAL A 98 -2.75 -5.23 -10.94
CA VAL A 98 -2.11 -4.24 -10.08
C VAL A 98 -0.71 -4.74 -9.78
N THR A 99 0.30 -3.96 -10.15
CA THR A 99 1.71 -4.30 -9.97
C THR A 99 2.35 -3.30 -9.03
N MET A 100 3.08 -3.76 -8.02
CA MET A 100 3.82 -2.90 -7.09
C MET A 100 5.25 -2.70 -7.58
N ILE A 101 5.73 -1.47 -7.53
CA ILE A 101 7.08 -1.06 -7.97
C ILE A 101 7.83 -0.49 -6.77
N THR A 102 8.90 -1.16 -6.37
CA THR A 102 9.73 -0.78 -5.21
C THR A 102 10.68 0.39 -5.49
N GLY A 103 11.28 0.95 -4.43
CA GLY A 103 12.31 1.98 -4.50
C GLY A 103 11.80 3.40 -4.78
N ARG A 104 10.48 3.62 -4.64
CA ARG A 104 9.83 4.92 -4.86
C ARG A 104 9.18 5.52 -3.62
N GLY A 105 9.04 4.72 -2.56
CA GLY A 105 8.50 5.15 -1.27
C GLY A 105 9.57 5.75 -0.36
N ARG A 106 9.14 6.56 0.60
CA ARG A 106 9.96 7.06 1.70
C ARG A 106 9.09 7.31 2.94
N PRO A 107 9.71 7.40 4.14
CA PRO A 107 8.98 7.70 5.36
C PRO A 107 8.31 9.07 5.30
N LEU A 108 7.18 9.19 6.00
CA LEU A 108 6.58 10.49 6.31
C LEU A 108 7.34 11.12 7.48
N THR A 109 8.01 12.23 7.19
CA THR A 109 8.80 12.97 8.18
C THR A 109 7.91 13.93 8.99
N GLN A 110 8.38 14.30 10.19
CA GLN A 110 7.68 15.28 11.02
C GLN A 110 7.50 16.64 10.31
N GLU A 111 8.52 17.12 9.60
CA GLU A 111 8.45 18.39 8.86
C GLU A 111 7.33 18.39 7.80
N GLU A 112 7.09 17.24 7.18
CA GLU A 112 6.02 17.08 6.19
C GLU A 112 4.65 16.98 6.84
N ALA A 113 4.56 16.26 7.95
CA ALA A 113 3.34 16.19 8.75
C ALA A 113 2.90 17.59 9.22
N GLU A 114 3.81 18.38 9.77
CA GLU A 114 3.55 19.75 10.25
C GLU A 114 3.12 20.69 9.12
N THR A 115 3.69 20.52 7.92
CA THR A 115 3.30 21.31 6.74
C THR A 115 2.07 20.76 6.00
N GLY A 116 1.51 19.64 6.48
CA GLY A 116 0.39 18.94 5.83
C GLY A 116 0.73 18.38 4.44
N LYS A 117 2.01 18.15 4.17
CA LYS A 117 2.49 17.57 2.91
C LYS A 117 2.32 16.06 2.95
N TYR A 118 2.10 15.50 1.76
CA TYR A 118 2.04 14.06 1.60
C TYR A 118 3.43 13.50 1.25
N ALA A 119 3.77 12.37 1.84
CA ALA A 119 4.93 11.57 1.51
C ALA A 119 4.55 10.40 0.58
N PRO A 120 5.38 10.06 -0.42
CA PRO A 120 5.15 8.91 -1.29
C PRO A 120 5.44 7.60 -0.54
N LEU A 121 4.51 6.66 -0.58
CA LEU A 121 4.59 5.39 0.13
C LEU A 121 4.89 4.21 -0.81
N MET A 122 4.11 4.05 -1.88
CA MET A 122 4.25 2.92 -2.81
C MET A 122 3.76 3.28 -4.21
N PHE A 123 4.42 2.73 -5.22
CA PHE A 123 4.10 2.98 -6.62
C PHE A 123 3.39 1.76 -7.22
N PHE A 124 2.28 2.00 -7.91
CA PHE A 124 1.43 0.97 -8.49
C PHE A 124 1.29 1.18 -10.01
N ASP A 125 1.55 0.14 -10.79
CA ASP A 125 1.14 0.07 -12.19
C ASP A 125 -0.20 -0.68 -12.28
N CYS A 126 -1.24 0.02 -12.74
CA CYS A 126 -2.59 -0.52 -12.80
C CYS A 126 -3.09 -0.63 -14.25
N ARG A 127 -3.71 -1.78 -14.56
CA ARG A 127 -4.37 -2.04 -15.84
C ARG A 127 -5.82 -2.46 -15.60
N GLY A 128 -6.75 -1.69 -16.16
CA GLY A 128 -8.18 -1.98 -16.07
C GLY A 128 -8.83 -1.59 -14.73
N TYR A 129 -8.04 -1.16 -13.75
CA TYR A 129 -8.50 -0.66 -12.46
C TYR A 129 -7.83 0.67 -12.08
N GLU A 130 -8.52 1.41 -11.24
CA GLU A 130 -8.09 2.65 -10.62
C GLU A 130 -8.20 2.49 -9.09
N PRO A 131 -7.11 2.64 -8.32
CA PRO A 131 -7.19 2.66 -6.86
C PRO A 131 -7.83 3.97 -6.40
N VAL A 132 -8.83 3.88 -5.52
CA VAL A 132 -9.66 5.06 -5.15
C VAL A 132 -9.66 5.37 -3.65
N ASP A 133 -9.33 4.41 -2.80
CA ASP A 133 -9.41 4.56 -1.35
C ASP A 133 -8.39 3.63 -0.70
N PHE A 134 -7.65 4.10 0.29
CA PHE A 134 -6.60 3.32 0.98
C PHE A 134 -6.97 3.20 2.46
N ALA A 135 -6.98 1.97 2.96
CA ALA A 135 -7.25 1.68 4.35
C ALA A 135 -5.92 1.49 5.08
N PHE A 136 -5.73 2.27 6.14
CA PHE A 136 -4.62 2.08 7.07
C PHE A 136 -4.90 0.83 7.91
N GLY A 137 -3.89 -0.04 8.02
CA GLY A 137 -3.93 -1.25 8.85
C GLY A 137 -2.85 -1.23 9.92
N SER A 138 -2.43 -2.41 10.35
CA SER A 138 -1.30 -2.60 11.26
C SER A 138 0.02 -2.81 10.54
N GLY A 139 1.12 -2.86 11.29
CA GLY A 139 2.47 -3.11 10.77
C GLY A 139 3.20 -1.82 10.40
N TRP A 140 2.86 -0.70 11.04
CA TRP A 140 3.59 0.55 10.90
C TRP A 140 4.67 0.68 11.98
N LYS A 141 5.62 1.58 11.72
CA LYS A 141 6.60 2.02 12.69
C LYS A 141 6.80 3.53 12.59
N ALA A 142 7.16 4.13 13.71
CA ALA A 142 7.52 5.52 13.85
C ALA A 142 8.58 5.68 14.94
N TYR A 143 9.18 6.87 15.00
CA TYR A 143 10.36 7.13 15.82
C TYR A 143 10.21 8.44 16.59
N THR A 144 10.68 8.47 17.82
CA THR A 144 11.00 9.69 18.58
C THR A 144 12.52 9.89 18.60
N GLU A 145 13.00 10.92 19.30
CA GLU A 145 14.43 11.18 19.57
C GLU A 145 15.13 10.12 20.47
N GLY A 146 14.65 8.88 20.52
CA GLY A 146 15.28 7.83 21.33
C GLY A 146 14.49 6.53 21.47
N THR A 147 13.22 6.53 21.07
CA THR A 147 12.32 5.38 21.17
C THR A 147 11.77 5.02 19.80
N LYS A 148 11.69 3.71 19.55
CA LYS A 148 11.15 3.15 18.31
C LYS A 148 9.81 2.51 18.64
N PHE A 149 8.77 2.97 17.97
CA PHE A 149 7.43 2.38 18.07
C PHE A 149 7.27 1.44 16.88
N ASN A 150 7.08 0.14 17.17
CA ASN A 150 6.89 -0.90 16.16
C ASN A 150 5.48 -1.45 16.27
N ASP A 151 5.02 -2.13 15.22
CA ASP A 151 3.72 -2.80 15.18
C ASP A 151 2.55 -1.86 15.47
N ILE A 152 2.70 -0.59 15.10
CA ILE A 152 1.65 0.43 15.25
C ILE A 152 0.45 -0.01 14.40
N ASP A 153 -0.72 -0.03 15.04
CA ASP A 153 -2.00 -0.29 14.39
C ASP A 153 -2.73 1.03 14.12
N LEU A 154 -2.93 1.32 12.83
CA LEU A 154 -3.63 2.52 12.36
C LEU A 154 -5.02 2.19 11.80
N SER A 155 -5.53 0.98 12.04
CA SER A 155 -6.89 0.60 11.63
C SER A 155 -8.01 1.34 12.39
N GLY A 156 -7.67 1.95 13.54
CA GLY A 156 -8.55 2.78 14.34
C GLY A 156 -8.47 4.28 14.05
N ASP A 157 -7.82 4.69 12.94
CA ASP A 157 -7.58 6.08 12.51
C ASP A 157 -6.67 6.93 13.42
N GLU A 158 -6.31 6.44 14.60
CA GLU A 158 -5.42 7.10 15.55
C GLU A 158 -4.52 6.11 16.29
N PHE A 159 -3.37 6.61 16.75
CA PHE A 159 -2.48 5.91 17.66
C PHE A 159 -2.00 6.92 18.71
N ALA A 160 -2.03 6.55 19.98
CA ALA A 160 -1.55 7.40 21.07
C ALA A 160 -0.85 6.55 22.13
N GLU A 161 0.39 6.91 22.46
CA GLU A 161 1.20 6.28 23.51
C GLU A 161 2.00 7.35 24.28
N TYR A 162 2.77 6.92 25.27
CA TYR A 162 3.65 7.80 26.03
C TYR A 162 5.09 7.30 25.91
N ASP A 163 6.01 8.17 25.48
CA ASP A 163 7.43 7.86 25.44
C ASP A 163 8.07 8.10 26.82
N GLU A 164 8.34 7.02 27.56
CA GLU A 164 9.00 7.12 28.87
C GLU A 164 10.41 7.73 28.80
N LYS A 165 11.12 7.57 27.68
CA LYS A 165 12.47 8.14 27.52
C LYS A 165 12.43 9.60 27.13
N GLY A 166 11.49 9.97 26.26
CA GLY A 166 11.28 11.34 25.82
C GLY A 166 10.47 12.17 26.82
N GLU A 167 9.85 11.52 27.82
CA GLU A 167 8.91 12.10 28.77
C GLU A 167 7.81 12.94 28.09
N CYS A 168 7.30 12.45 26.95
CA CYS A 168 6.30 13.15 26.15
C CYS A 168 5.22 12.20 25.59
N PRO A 169 3.98 12.69 25.41
CA PRO A 169 2.97 11.93 24.67
C PRO A 169 3.35 11.84 23.19
N VAL A 170 3.07 10.71 22.58
CA VAL A 170 3.22 10.50 21.14
C VAL A 170 1.86 10.21 20.54
N MET A 171 1.57 10.82 19.39
CA MET A 171 0.28 10.63 18.73
C MET A 171 0.41 10.65 17.21
N ILE A 172 -0.37 9.79 16.55
CA ILE A 172 -0.61 9.79 15.12
C ILE A 172 -2.11 9.94 14.94
N SER A 173 -2.55 10.93 14.17
CA SER A 173 -3.97 11.16 13.90
C SER A 173 -4.19 11.75 12.51
N ASN A 174 -5.45 11.98 12.13
CA ASN A 174 -5.82 12.64 10.87
C ASN A 174 -5.16 11.99 9.64
N LEU A 175 -5.22 10.66 9.60
CA LEU A 175 -4.68 9.84 8.53
C LEU A 175 -5.35 10.19 7.21
N ARG A 176 -4.54 10.46 6.20
CA ARG A 176 -4.97 10.85 4.86
C ARG A 176 -4.17 10.10 3.84
N ALA A 177 -4.82 9.60 2.81
CA ALA A 177 -4.17 8.96 1.68
C ALA A 177 -4.78 9.46 0.37
N LYS A 178 -3.96 9.51 -0.68
CA LYS A 178 -4.40 9.81 -2.04
C LYS A 178 -3.54 9.07 -3.06
N PHE A 179 -4.08 8.88 -4.25
CA PHE A 179 -3.37 8.31 -5.39
C PHE A 179 -3.12 9.39 -6.43
N ASP A 180 -1.86 9.77 -6.63
CA ASP A 180 -1.47 10.71 -7.68
C ASP A 180 -1.17 9.94 -8.97
N VAL A 181 -1.80 10.34 -10.08
CA VAL A 181 -1.56 9.76 -11.41
C VAL A 181 -0.18 10.23 -11.91
N VAL A 182 0.70 9.27 -12.19
CA VAL A 182 2.04 9.54 -12.74
C VAL A 182 2.03 9.24 -14.24
N LYS A 183 2.42 10.24 -15.03
CA LYS A 183 2.53 10.13 -16.50
C LYS A 183 3.89 9.60 -16.92
#